data_AF-A0A3N5MER7-F1
#
_entry.id   AF-A0A3N5MER7-F1
#
_cell.length_a   1.000
_cell.length_b   1.000
_cell.length_c   1.000
_cell.angle_alpha   90.00
_cell.angle_beta   90.00
_cell.angle_gamma   90.00
#
_symmetry.space_group_name_H-M   'P 1'
#
loop_
_entity.id
_entity.type
_entity.pdbx_description
1 polymer ?
#
loop_
_entity_poly.entity_id
_entity_poly.type
_entity_poly.pdbx_seq_one_letter_code
_entity_poly.pdbx_strand_id
1 'polypeptide(L)'
;MRIYFSLYLIPVVVVALALFWLVLRDDRRRLWLVVALSLAILALLHPVFAMVAVGLLLVTQQVVAAHAAGRLSGGRAVLIAVLIAVVTLAVGKYGRSAAVAMWGGEEWITARLLMPLGISYFVFRLMQYVFDHLRGVITDNSFLRLAAFMMFIPTFPAGPLETYQGFYGKRSVAFDRQLFYVGLRRIAVGYFKKVFIVDFLFAIAFGELLRTMGRPGFDLDELGAFAGWVYVI
;
A
#
# COMPACT_ATOMS: atom_id res chain seq x y z
N MET A 1 2.45 -15.25 2.69
CA MET A 1 3.50 -14.20 2.52
C MET A 1 4.67 -14.56 3.41
N ARG A 2 5.80 -14.99 2.84
CA ARG A 2 6.91 -15.56 3.63
C ARG A 2 7.54 -14.51 4.56
N ILE A 3 7.94 -14.97 5.75
CA ILE A 3 8.62 -14.22 6.82
C ILE A 3 9.87 -13.46 6.33
N TYR A 4 10.47 -13.83 5.20
CA TYR A 4 11.60 -13.10 4.59
C TYR A 4 11.36 -11.60 4.37
N PHE A 5 10.12 -11.17 4.17
CA PHE A 5 9.80 -9.75 4.05
C PHE A 5 10.16 -8.96 5.32
N SER A 6 10.12 -9.57 6.51
CA SER A 6 10.49 -8.91 7.76
C SER A 6 11.99 -8.75 7.92
N LEU A 7 12.80 -9.72 7.48
CA LEU A 7 14.25 -9.73 7.71
C LEU A 7 14.97 -8.57 7.01
N TYR A 8 14.50 -8.21 5.80
CA TYR A 8 15.05 -7.08 5.04
C TYR A 8 14.41 -5.74 5.41
N LEU A 9 13.12 -5.74 5.76
CA LEU A 9 12.41 -4.48 6.02
C LEU A 9 12.71 -3.92 7.42
N ILE A 10 12.95 -4.78 8.42
CA ILE A 10 13.27 -4.34 9.79
C ILE A 10 14.55 -3.48 9.83
N PRO A 11 15.70 -3.90 9.28
CA PRO A 11 16.90 -3.06 9.23
C PRO A 11 16.65 -1.73 8.52
N VAL A 12 15.95 -1.77 7.38
CA VAL A 12 15.60 -0.57 6.62
C VAL A 12 14.75 0.40 7.45
N VAL A 13 13.75 -0.10 8.17
CA VAL A 13 12.90 0.72 9.05
C VAL A 13 13.70 1.29 10.22
N VAL A 14 14.57 0.49 10.85
CA VAL A 14 15.41 0.95 11.97
C VAL A 14 16.35 2.07 11.52
N VAL A 15 17.04 1.88 10.39
CA VAL A 15 17.93 2.90 9.80
C VAL A 15 17.12 4.13 9.41
N ALA A 16 15.95 3.96 8.79
CA ALA A 16 15.09 5.08 8.42
C ALA A 16 14.63 5.89 9.63
N LEU A 17 14.24 5.24 10.73
CA LEU A 17 13.85 5.92 11.98
C LEU A 17 15.03 6.65 12.61
N ALA A 18 16.22 6.03 12.63
CA ALA A 18 17.43 6.67 13.13
C ALA A 18 17.79 7.92 12.30
N LEU A 19 17.78 7.82 10.97
CA LEU A 19 18.01 8.97 10.08
C LEU A 19 16.95 10.06 10.27
N PHE A 20 15.67 9.67 10.33
CA PHE A 20 14.55 10.59 10.46
C PHE A 20 14.60 11.42 11.76
N TRP A 21 14.97 10.80 12.88
CA TRP A 21 14.96 11.47 14.20
C TRP A 21 16.33 12.04 14.62
N LEU A 22 17.44 11.36 14.34
CA LEU A 22 18.76 11.75 14.83
C LEU A 22 19.51 12.66 13.85
N VAL A 23 19.36 12.42 12.54
CA VAL A 23 20.13 13.13 11.51
C VAL A 23 19.32 14.28 10.91
N LEU A 24 18.06 14.02 10.55
CA LEU A 24 17.23 15.01 9.86
C LEU A 24 16.50 15.91 10.86
N ARG A 25 16.95 17.17 10.95
CA ARG A 25 16.32 18.21 11.78
C ARG A 25 15.22 18.98 11.04
N ASP A 26 15.34 19.10 9.71
CA ASP A 26 14.38 19.83 8.87
C ASP A 26 13.19 18.96 8.44
N ASP A 27 11.97 19.50 8.58
CA ASP A 27 10.74 18.82 8.16
C ASP A 27 10.73 18.46 6.67
N ARG A 28 11.21 19.36 5.81
CA ARG A 28 11.29 19.10 4.37
C ARG A 28 12.20 17.92 4.03
N ARG A 29 13.36 17.80 4.70
CA ARG A 29 14.29 16.67 4.46
C ARG A 29 13.70 15.35 4.96
N ARG A 30 12.98 15.39 6.08
CA ARG A 30 12.21 14.24 6.60
C ARG A 30 11.18 13.75 5.59
N LEU A 31 10.42 14.67 4.96
CA LEU A 31 9.45 14.31 3.92
C LEU A 31 10.13 13.72 2.68
N TRP A 32 11.25 14.31 2.23
CA TRP A 32 12.02 13.76 1.12
C TRP A 32 12.54 12.36 1.40
N LEU A 33 13.06 12.09 2.60
CA LEU A 33 13.47 10.75 3.01
C LEU A 33 12.29 9.77 2.92
N VAL A 34 11.12 10.15 3.45
CA VAL A 34 9.91 9.30 3.40
C VAL A 34 9.50 8.99 1.97
N VAL A 35 9.48 9.99 1.08
CA VAL A 35 9.13 9.80 -0.33
C VAL A 35 10.16 8.94 -1.04
N ALA A 36 11.44 9.29 -0.93
CA ALA A 36 12.52 8.61 -1.65
C ALA A 36 12.65 7.15 -1.21
N LEU A 37 12.65 6.89 0.09
CA LEU A 37 12.73 5.53 0.63
C LEU A 37 11.51 4.72 0.25
N SER A 38 10.32 5.30 0.37
CA SER A 38 9.09 4.61 0.02
C SER A 38 9.00 4.28 -1.47
N LEU A 39 9.38 5.21 -2.34
CA LEU A 39 9.41 4.99 -3.77
C LEU A 39 10.48 3.96 -4.14
N ALA A 40 11.65 3.98 -3.51
CA ALA A 40 12.70 2.98 -3.73
C ALA A 40 12.20 1.57 -3.35
N ILE A 41 11.59 1.41 -2.17
CA ILE A 41 11.00 0.13 -1.75
C ILE A 41 9.90 -0.30 -2.73
N LEU A 42 9.01 0.62 -3.13
CA LEU A 42 7.93 0.30 -4.05
C LEU A 42 8.44 -0.11 -5.42
N ALA A 43 9.46 0.57 -5.95
CA ALA A 43 10.07 0.27 -7.23
C ALA A 43 10.82 -1.07 -7.22
N LEU A 44 11.47 -1.41 -6.10
CA LEU A 44 12.13 -2.71 -5.93
C LEU A 44 11.13 -3.87 -5.86
N LEU A 45 9.97 -3.66 -5.21
CA LEU A 45 8.95 -4.70 -5.07
C LEU A 45 8.05 -4.82 -6.31
N HIS A 46 7.60 -3.69 -6.86
CA HIS A 46 6.64 -3.61 -7.95
C HIS A 46 6.94 -2.41 -8.86
N PRO A 47 7.91 -2.51 -9.80
CA PRO A 47 8.39 -1.38 -10.58
C PRO A 47 7.32 -0.74 -11.48
N VAL A 48 6.51 -1.55 -12.15
CA VAL A 48 5.39 -1.08 -13.00
C VAL A 48 4.43 -0.23 -12.18
N PHE A 49 4.14 -0.70 -10.97
CA PHE A 49 3.19 -0.03 -10.11
C PHE A 49 3.76 1.23 -9.47
N ALA A 50 5.05 1.27 -9.14
CA ALA A 50 5.72 2.51 -8.73
C ALA A 50 5.58 3.60 -9.81
N MET A 51 5.76 3.23 -11.09
CA MET A 51 5.55 4.16 -12.20
C MET A 51 4.11 4.65 -12.29
N VAL A 52 3.13 3.74 -12.19
CA VAL A 52 1.71 4.10 -12.19
C VAL A 52 1.38 5.02 -11.00
N ALA A 53 1.87 4.71 -9.80
CA ALA A 53 1.64 5.50 -8.60
C ALA A 53 2.20 6.92 -8.74
N VAL A 54 3.40 7.08 -9.30
CA VAL A 54 3.98 8.41 -9.59
C VAL A 54 3.16 9.13 -10.66
N GLY A 55 2.76 8.45 -11.73
CA GLY A 55 1.92 9.03 -12.78
C GLY A 55 0.59 9.55 -12.22
N LEU A 56 -0.11 8.74 -11.44
CA LEU A 56 -1.37 9.12 -10.79
C LEU A 56 -1.18 10.30 -9.84
N LEU A 57 -0.10 10.31 -9.05
CA LEU A 57 0.24 11.42 -8.16
C LEU A 57 0.40 12.74 -8.92
N LEU A 58 1.13 12.70 -10.05
CA LEU A 58 1.35 13.87 -10.90
C LEU A 58 0.05 14.37 -11.53
N VAL A 59 -0.78 13.45 -12.04
CA VAL A 59 -2.09 13.80 -12.61
C VAL A 59 -2.99 14.42 -11.55
N THR A 60 -3.05 13.85 -10.35
CA THR A 60 -3.83 14.42 -9.23
C THR A 60 -3.35 15.83 -8.87
N GLN A 61 -2.03 16.05 -8.79
CA GLN A 61 -1.47 17.38 -8.54
C GLN A 61 -1.87 18.38 -9.63
N GLN A 62 -1.84 17.96 -10.90
CA GLN A 62 -2.24 18.82 -12.03
C GLN A 62 -3.73 19.16 -12.01
N VAL A 63 -4.60 18.19 -11.71
CA VAL A 63 -6.06 18.41 -11.59
C VAL A 63 -6.35 19.42 -10.49
N VAL A 64 -5.74 19.23 -9.32
CA VAL A 64 -5.87 20.12 -8.17
C VAL A 64 -5.34 21.52 -8.48
N ALA A 65 -4.15 21.63 -9.06
CA ALA A 65 -3.57 22.91 -9.46
C ALA A 65 -4.40 23.63 -10.53
N ALA A 66 -4.96 22.91 -11.51
CA ALA A 66 -5.82 23.48 -12.54
C ALA A 66 -7.15 24.01 -11.96
N HIS A 67 -7.71 23.30 -10.99
CA HIS A 67 -8.89 23.77 -10.27
C HIS A 67 -8.59 25.01 -9.43
N ALA A 68 -7.50 24.99 -8.65
CA ALA A 68 -7.06 26.13 -7.84
C ALA A 68 -6.76 27.39 -8.69
N ALA A 69 -6.30 27.21 -9.93
CA ALA A 69 -6.08 28.29 -10.89
C ALA A 69 -7.36 28.74 -11.63
N GLY A 70 -8.54 28.20 -11.30
CA GLY A 70 -9.81 28.52 -11.96
C GLY A 70 -9.96 27.99 -13.40
N ARG A 71 -9.01 27.18 -13.88
CA ARG A 71 -9.02 26.62 -15.25
C ARG A 71 -9.95 25.41 -15.40
N LEU A 72 -10.31 24.78 -14.27
CA LEU A 72 -11.11 23.57 -14.24
C LEU A 72 -12.27 23.74 -13.24
N SER A 73 -13.51 23.50 -13.68
CA SER A 73 -14.65 23.50 -12.77
C SER A 73 -14.57 22.32 -11.79
N GLY A 74 -15.15 22.50 -10.60
CA GLY A 74 -15.09 21.46 -9.57
C GLY A 74 -15.71 20.13 -10.03
N GLY A 75 -16.83 20.18 -10.76
CA GLY A 75 -17.46 18.99 -11.33
C GLY A 75 -16.58 18.24 -12.33
N ARG A 76 -15.80 18.95 -13.15
CA ARG A 76 -14.84 18.31 -14.08
C ARG A 76 -13.67 17.68 -13.33
N ALA A 77 -13.16 18.33 -12.28
CA ALA A 77 -12.13 17.74 -11.41
C ALA A 77 -12.61 16.42 -10.77
N VAL A 78 -13.84 16.41 -10.23
CA VAL A 78 -14.46 15.20 -9.67
C VAL A 78 -14.58 14.11 -10.73
N LEU A 79 -15.11 14.44 -11.91
CA LEU A 79 -15.29 13.48 -13.00
C LEU A 79 -13.96 12.86 -13.42
N ILE A 80 -12.91 13.67 -13.58
CA ILE A 80 -11.56 13.19 -13.92
C ILE A 80 -11.03 12.26 -12.82
N ALA A 81 -11.14 12.64 -11.55
CA ALA A 81 -10.67 11.82 -10.44
C ALA A 81 -11.39 10.46 -10.36
N VAL A 82 -12.72 10.47 -10.53
CA VAL A 82 -13.55 9.25 -10.56
C VAL A 82 -13.20 8.38 -11.76
N LEU A 83 -13.05 8.97 -12.95
CA LEU A 83 -12.72 8.22 -14.17
C LEU A 83 -11.33 7.58 -14.06
N ILE A 84 -10.33 8.34 -13.60
CA ILE A 84 -8.99 7.80 -13.31
C ILE A 84 -9.09 6.65 -12.31
N ALA A 85 -9.89 6.81 -11.26
CA ALA A 85 -10.04 5.79 -10.24
C ALA A 85 -10.63 4.50 -10.80
N VAL A 86 -11.75 4.61 -11.53
CA VAL A 86 -12.43 3.47 -12.15
C VAL A 86 -11.54 2.79 -13.18
N VAL A 87 -10.88 3.54 -14.06
CA VAL A 87 -9.96 2.98 -15.07
C VAL A 87 -8.81 2.26 -14.39
N THR A 88 -8.19 2.86 -13.38
CA THR A 88 -7.08 2.23 -12.66
C THR A 88 -7.50 0.95 -11.96
N LEU A 89 -8.67 0.94 -11.32
CA LEU A 89 -9.25 -0.26 -10.68
C LEU A 89 -9.62 -1.34 -11.70
N ALA A 90 -10.21 -0.95 -12.83
CA ALA A 90 -10.59 -1.87 -13.89
C ALA A 90 -9.35 -2.53 -14.50
N VAL A 91 -8.31 -1.75 -14.79
CA VAL A 91 -7.01 -2.27 -15.24
C VAL A 91 -6.39 -3.17 -14.18
N GLY A 92 -6.43 -2.79 -12.90
CA GLY A 92 -5.84 -3.62 -11.85
C GLY A 92 -6.55 -4.93 -11.59
N LYS A 93 -7.87 -4.97 -11.76
CA LYS A 93 -8.67 -6.17 -11.52
C LYS A 93 -8.79 -7.06 -12.75
N TYR A 94 -8.97 -6.48 -13.93
CA TYR A 94 -9.29 -7.20 -15.17
C TYR A 94 -8.17 -7.12 -16.22
N GLY A 95 -7.13 -6.31 -16.00
CA GLY A 95 -6.09 -6.06 -16.98
C GLY A 95 -5.40 -7.34 -17.43
N ARG A 96 -5.08 -8.26 -16.51
CA ARG A 96 -4.46 -9.55 -16.86
C ARG A 96 -5.36 -10.36 -17.80
N SER A 97 -6.63 -10.55 -17.44
CA SER A 97 -7.58 -11.33 -18.26
C SER A 97 -7.82 -10.68 -19.62
N ALA A 98 -7.92 -9.35 -19.66
CA ALA A 98 -8.03 -8.59 -20.90
C ALA A 98 -6.79 -8.73 -21.78
N ALA A 99 -5.59 -8.72 -21.17
CA ALA A 99 -4.34 -8.89 -21.89
C ALA A 99 -4.19 -10.31 -22.46
N VAL A 100 -4.60 -11.34 -21.72
CA VAL A 100 -4.66 -12.73 -22.22
C VAL A 100 -5.59 -12.81 -23.44
N ALA A 101 -6.77 -12.20 -23.37
CA ALA A 101 -7.77 -12.26 -24.43
C ALA A 101 -7.33 -11.52 -25.71
N MET A 102 -6.60 -10.40 -25.59
CA MET A 102 -6.18 -9.59 -26.73
C MET A 102 -4.84 -10.01 -27.35
N TRP A 103 -3.89 -10.47 -26.53
CA TRP A 103 -2.50 -10.74 -26.96
C TRP A 103 -2.04 -12.19 -26.72
N GLY A 104 -2.96 -13.12 -26.45
CA GLY A 104 -2.65 -14.56 -26.51
C GLY A 104 -1.82 -15.10 -25.33
N GLY A 105 -1.98 -14.54 -24.13
CA GLY A 105 -1.41 -15.13 -22.92
C GLY A 105 0.11 -15.06 -22.79
N GLU A 106 0.81 -14.24 -23.59
CA GLU A 106 2.26 -14.05 -23.43
C GLU A 106 2.62 -13.73 -21.96
N GLU A 107 3.54 -14.53 -21.42
CA GLU A 107 3.92 -14.48 -20.00
C GLU A 107 4.47 -13.11 -19.59
N TRP A 108 5.17 -12.42 -20.48
CA TRP A 108 5.78 -11.13 -20.18
C TRP A 108 4.76 -10.05 -19.83
N ILE A 109 3.69 -9.94 -20.63
CA ILE A 109 2.63 -8.95 -20.43
C ILE A 109 1.78 -9.37 -19.24
N THR A 110 1.39 -10.64 -19.17
CA THR A 110 0.45 -11.13 -18.16
C THR A 110 1.04 -11.23 -16.75
N ALA A 111 2.34 -11.52 -16.61
CA ALA A 111 3.01 -11.54 -15.31
C ALA A 111 3.27 -10.13 -14.75
N ARG A 112 3.53 -9.15 -15.62
CA ARG A 112 3.80 -7.76 -15.22
C ARG A 112 2.54 -6.94 -14.94
N LEU A 113 1.40 -7.35 -15.50
CA LEU A 113 0.10 -6.73 -15.26
C LEU A 113 -0.60 -7.25 -13.99
N LEU A 114 0.06 -8.12 -13.22
CA LEU A 114 -0.38 -8.48 -11.88
C LEU A 114 -0.22 -7.23 -10.98
N MET A 115 -1.25 -6.40 -10.94
CA MET A 115 -1.21 -5.19 -10.12
C MET A 115 -1.12 -5.56 -8.64
N PRO A 116 -0.25 -4.87 -7.87
CA PRO A 116 -0.01 -5.23 -6.50
C PRO A 116 -1.23 -4.95 -5.61
N LEU A 117 -1.30 -5.77 -4.56
CA LEU A 117 -2.20 -5.60 -3.43
C LEU A 117 -2.05 -4.17 -2.87
N GLY A 118 -3.11 -3.38 -2.92
CA GLY A 118 -3.14 -2.01 -2.38
C GLY A 118 -3.51 -0.91 -3.38
N ILE A 119 -3.58 -1.18 -4.70
CA ILE A 119 -3.93 -0.14 -5.67
C ILE A 119 -5.30 0.51 -5.40
N SER A 120 -6.27 -0.27 -4.94
CA SER A 120 -7.59 0.27 -4.61
C SER A 120 -7.53 1.30 -3.50
N TYR A 121 -6.76 1.02 -2.44
CA TYR A 121 -6.54 1.97 -1.35
C TYR A 121 -5.84 3.23 -1.85
N PHE A 122 -4.81 3.07 -2.70
CA PHE A 122 -4.06 4.19 -3.26
C PHE A 122 -4.96 5.12 -4.07
N VAL A 123 -5.76 4.56 -4.97
CA VAL A 123 -6.70 5.29 -5.83
C VAL A 123 -7.78 5.99 -5.02
N PHE A 124 -8.37 5.31 -4.02
CA PHE A 124 -9.40 5.93 -3.18
C PHE A 124 -8.84 7.08 -2.35
N ARG A 125 -7.60 6.99 -1.87
CA ARG A 125 -6.93 8.09 -1.17
C ARG A 125 -6.68 9.29 -2.10
N LEU A 126 -6.25 9.07 -3.35
CA LEU A 126 -6.10 10.14 -4.35
C LEU A 126 -7.44 10.82 -4.65
N MET A 127 -8.49 10.04 -4.86
CA MET A 127 -9.84 10.56 -5.10
C MET A 127 -10.34 11.38 -3.89
N GLN A 128 -10.15 10.87 -2.68
CA GLN A 128 -10.49 11.60 -1.46
C GLN A 128 -9.71 12.91 -1.33
N TYR A 129 -8.42 12.92 -1.63
CA TYR A 129 -7.59 14.13 -1.62
C TYR A 129 -8.15 15.20 -2.58
N VAL A 130 -8.55 14.80 -3.79
CA VAL A 130 -9.18 15.72 -4.76
C VAL A 130 -10.47 16.30 -4.17
N PHE A 131 -11.34 15.46 -3.59
CA PHE A 131 -12.60 15.90 -2.98
C PHE A 131 -12.41 16.86 -1.81
N ASP A 132 -11.44 16.56 -0.94
CA ASP A 132 -11.14 17.39 0.21
C ASP A 132 -10.55 18.76 -0.20
N HIS A 133 -9.78 18.81 -1.30
CA HIS A 133 -9.31 20.06 -1.88
C HIS A 133 -10.45 20.88 -2.51
N LEU A 134 -11.33 20.22 -3.29
CA LEU A 134 -12.51 20.84 -3.91
C LEU A 134 -13.49 21.43 -2.87
N ARG A 135 -13.60 20.80 -1.71
CA ARG A 135 -14.41 21.29 -0.57
C ARG A 135 -13.74 22.41 0.21
N GLY A 136 -12.49 22.77 -0.12
CA GLY A 136 -11.70 23.77 0.62
C GLY A 136 -11.19 23.29 1.97
N VAL A 137 -11.28 22.00 2.29
CA VAL A 137 -10.75 21.44 3.55
C VAL A 137 -9.22 21.36 3.50
N ILE A 138 -8.64 21.16 2.31
CA ILE A 138 -7.20 21.22 2.06
C ILE A 138 -6.90 22.47 1.27
N THR A 139 -6.19 23.41 1.88
CA THR A 139 -5.74 24.66 1.23
C THR A 139 -4.28 24.60 0.78
N ASP A 140 -3.53 23.60 1.25
CA ASP A 140 -2.14 23.39 0.88
C ASP A 140 -2.01 22.71 -0.50
N ASN A 141 -1.08 23.22 -1.30
CA ASN A 141 -0.79 22.73 -2.66
C ASN A 141 0.62 22.13 -2.78
N SER A 142 1.28 21.85 -1.66
CA SER A 142 2.64 21.31 -1.67
C SER A 142 2.71 19.89 -2.25
N PHE A 143 3.31 19.77 -3.43
CA PHE A 143 3.55 18.47 -4.08
C PHE A 143 4.33 17.51 -3.17
N LEU A 144 5.35 17.99 -2.44
CA LEU A 144 6.14 17.15 -1.54
C LEU A 144 5.29 16.56 -0.42
N ARG A 145 4.35 17.33 0.13
CA ARG A 145 3.46 16.85 1.20
C ARG A 145 2.42 15.87 0.67
N LEU A 146 1.88 16.11 -0.53
CA LEU A 146 1.01 15.15 -1.23
C LEU A 146 1.78 13.84 -1.50
N ALA A 147 3.00 13.93 -2.03
CA ALA A 147 3.86 12.78 -2.31
C ALA A 147 4.16 11.97 -1.04
N ALA A 148 4.53 12.64 0.06
CA ALA A 148 4.83 11.97 1.33
C ALA A 148 3.61 11.28 1.94
N PHE A 149 2.43 11.88 1.79
CA PHE A 149 1.17 11.27 2.21
C PHE A 149 0.85 10.03 1.36
N MET A 150 0.83 10.15 0.04
CA MET A 150 0.42 9.07 -0.87
C MET A 150 1.41 7.91 -0.89
N MET A 151 2.70 8.21 -0.88
CA MET A 151 3.76 7.20 -0.93
C MET A 151 4.09 6.62 0.44
N PHE A 152 3.31 6.85 1.49
CA PHE A 152 3.61 6.30 2.81
C PHE A 152 3.43 4.77 2.84
N ILE A 153 4.52 4.02 2.62
CA ILE A 153 4.55 2.55 2.57
C ILE A 153 3.81 1.85 3.72
N PRO A 154 3.91 2.29 4.99
CA PRO A 154 3.29 1.55 6.10
C PRO A 154 1.77 1.41 6.00
N THR A 155 1.08 2.34 5.35
CA THR A 155 -0.38 2.27 5.11
C THR A 155 -0.74 1.83 3.70
N PHE A 156 0.26 1.49 2.88
CA PHE A 156 0.10 1.27 1.46
C PHE A 156 -0.71 0.00 1.09
N PRO A 157 -0.39 -1.20 1.65
CA PRO A 157 -1.04 -2.43 1.19
C PRO A 157 -2.48 -2.58 1.69
N ALA A 158 -2.73 -2.18 2.95
CA ALA A 158 -4.01 -2.35 3.63
C ALA A 158 -4.11 -1.44 4.88
N GLY A 159 -3.64 -0.20 4.80
CA GLY A 159 -3.83 0.76 5.88
C GLY A 159 -5.27 1.27 5.96
N PRO A 160 -5.67 1.92 7.07
CA PRO A 160 -6.94 2.65 7.08
C PRO A 160 -6.96 3.70 5.97
N LEU A 161 -8.15 4.00 5.43
CA LEU A 161 -8.36 5.12 4.50
C LEU A 161 -8.20 6.45 5.27
N GLU A 162 -6.95 6.79 5.56
CA GLU A 162 -6.54 7.96 6.31
C GLU A 162 -6.64 9.21 5.42
N THR A 163 -7.13 10.31 5.99
CA THR A 163 -7.26 11.60 5.28
C THR A 163 -5.94 12.37 5.31
N TYR A 164 -5.77 13.34 4.40
CA TYR A 164 -4.57 14.17 4.37
C TYR A 164 -4.36 14.96 5.67
N GLN A 165 -5.44 15.54 6.18
CA GLN A 165 -5.45 16.30 7.43
C GLN A 165 -5.19 15.39 8.63
N GLY A 166 -5.74 14.18 8.63
CA GLY A 166 -5.49 13.18 9.68
C GLY A 166 -4.03 12.76 9.72
N PHE A 167 -3.43 12.51 8.55
CA PHE A 167 -2.02 12.14 8.42
C PHE A 167 -1.08 13.21 8.98
N TYR A 168 -1.31 14.49 8.65
CA TYR A 168 -0.48 15.58 9.16
C TYR A 168 -0.85 16.02 10.58
N GLY A 169 -2.11 15.91 10.99
CA GLY A 169 -2.60 16.31 12.31
C GLY A 169 -2.23 15.33 13.43
N LYS A 170 -2.13 14.03 13.12
CA LYS A 170 -1.68 12.99 14.07
C LYS A 170 -0.15 12.88 14.15
N ARG A 171 0.58 13.60 13.30
CA ARG A 171 2.03 13.52 13.22
C ARG A 171 2.66 14.34 14.34
N SER A 172 3.58 13.71 15.09
CA SER A 172 4.45 14.46 16.00
C SER A 172 5.60 15.13 15.25
N VAL A 173 5.85 16.41 15.53
CA VAL A 173 6.97 17.18 14.96
C VAL A 173 8.29 16.85 15.66
N ALA A 174 8.22 16.53 16.96
CA ALA A 174 9.35 16.14 17.80
C ALA A 174 9.27 14.68 18.21
N PHE A 175 10.41 14.11 18.62
CA PHE A 175 10.43 12.73 19.09
C PHE A 175 9.69 12.63 20.42
N ASP A 176 8.62 11.84 20.43
CA ASP A 176 7.82 11.58 21.62
C ASP A 176 8.06 10.13 22.07
N ARG A 177 8.63 9.98 23.28
CA ARG A 177 8.92 8.68 23.88
C ARG A 177 7.66 7.85 24.06
N GLN A 178 6.55 8.45 24.49
CA GLN A 178 5.30 7.75 24.72
C GLN A 178 4.72 7.22 23.41
N LEU A 179 4.74 8.01 22.33
CA LEU A 179 4.33 7.55 21.01
C LEU A 179 5.22 6.41 20.50
N PHE A 180 6.53 6.48 20.74
CA PHE A 180 7.45 5.42 20.39
C PHE A 180 7.14 4.11 21.13
N TYR A 181 6.93 4.16 22.46
CA TYR A 181 6.56 2.99 23.26
C TYR A 181 5.21 2.39 22.82
N VAL A 182 4.21 3.23 22.56
CA VAL A 182 2.90 2.77 22.06
C VAL A 182 3.05 2.10 20.69
N GLY A 183 3.86 2.67 19.80
CA GLY A 183 4.19 2.10 18.50
C GLY A 183 4.84 0.73 18.61
N LEU A 184 5.89 0.60 19.44
CA LEU A 184 6.59 -0.67 19.67
C LEU A 184 5.65 -1.74 20.26
N ARG A 185 4.81 -1.36 21.23
CA ARG A 185 3.79 -2.25 21.78
C ARG A 185 2.81 -2.73 20.72
N ARG A 186 2.34 -1.85 19.82
CA ARG A 186 1.45 -2.22 18.72
C ARG A 186 2.12 -3.19 17.74
N ILE A 187 3.40 -3.00 17.44
CA ILE A 187 4.18 -3.93 16.61
C ILE A 187 4.27 -5.30 17.28
N ALA A 188 4.64 -5.36 18.56
CA ALA A 188 4.76 -6.63 19.31
C ALA A 188 3.43 -7.38 19.38
N VAL A 189 2.33 -6.70 19.74
CA VAL A 189 1.00 -7.31 19.78
C VAL A 189 0.53 -7.73 18.39
N GLY A 190 0.79 -6.93 17.36
CA GLY A 190 0.46 -7.26 15.97
C GLY A 190 1.20 -8.50 15.48
N TYR A 191 2.50 -8.59 15.79
CA TYR A 191 3.32 -9.76 15.46
C TYR A 191 2.79 -11.02 16.17
N PHE A 192 2.49 -10.93 17.48
CA PHE A 192 1.88 -12.04 18.22
C PHE A 192 0.55 -12.48 17.60
N LYS A 193 -0.36 -11.55 17.29
CA LYS A 193 -1.63 -11.89 16.64
C LYS A 193 -1.42 -12.56 15.28
N LYS A 194 -0.47 -12.08 14.49
CA LYS A 194 -0.20 -12.65 13.17
C LYS A 194 0.38 -14.07 13.27
N VAL A 195 1.45 -14.24 14.04
CA VAL A 195 2.18 -15.51 14.11
C VAL A 195 1.43 -16.54 14.96
N PHE A 196 0.93 -16.15 16.12
CA PHE A 196 0.33 -17.10 17.06
C PHE A 196 -1.15 -17.35 16.77
N ILE A 197 -1.95 -16.30 16.55
CA ILE A 197 -3.39 -16.49 16.35
C ILE A 197 -3.68 -16.93 14.93
N VAL A 198 -3.18 -16.20 13.93
CA VAL A 198 -3.49 -16.50 12.53
C VAL A 198 -2.66 -17.68 12.04
N ASP A 199 -1.34 -17.63 12.14
CA ASP A 199 -0.53 -18.66 11.48
C ASP A 199 -0.52 -19.99 12.27
N PHE A 200 -0.66 -19.97 13.61
CA PHE A 200 -0.68 -21.17 14.44
C PHE A 200 -2.09 -21.63 14.84
N LEU A 201 -2.86 -20.84 15.61
CA LEU A 201 -4.16 -21.29 16.12
C LEU A 201 -5.19 -21.50 15.01
N PHE A 202 -5.26 -20.62 14.01
CA PHE A 202 -6.21 -20.78 12.91
C PHE A 202 -5.89 -22.03 12.08
N ALA A 203 -4.61 -22.30 11.82
CA ALA A 203 -4.17 -23.48 11.11
C ALA A 203 -4.51 -24.79 11.87
N ILE A 204 -4.44 -24.78 13.19
CA ILE A 204 -4.81 -25.95 14.01
C ILE A 204 -6.33 -26.12 14.10
N ALA A 205 -7.06 -25.05 14.42
CA ALA A 205 -8.50 -25.12 14.67
C ALA A 205 -9.31 -25.31 13.39
N PHE A 206 -8.85 -24.75 12.26
CA PHE A 206 -9.55 -24.80 10.98
C PHE A 206 -8.77 -25.56 9.92
N GLY A 207 -7.67 -26.23 10.26
CA GLY A 207 -6.86 -26.97 9.30
C GLY A 207 -7.64 -28.06 8.56
N GLU A 208 -8.53 -28.75 9.27
CA GLU A 208 -9.39 -29.78 8.68
C GLU A 208 -10.49 -29.19 7.79
N LEU A 209 -11.13 -28.09 8.23
CA LEU A 209 -12.10 -27.36 7.41
C LEU A 209 -11.46 -26.77 6.14
N LEU A 210 -10.24 -26.23 6.24
CA LEU A 210 -9.45 -25.72 5.12
C LEU A 210 -9.06 -26.82 4.14
N ARG A 211 -8.78 -28.04 4.64
CA ARG A 211 -8.54 -29.23 3.80
C ARG A 211 -9.80 -29.65 3.05
N THR A 212 -10.96 -29.63 3.69
CA THR A 212 -12.24 -30.02 3.08
C THR A 212 -12.76 -29.00 2.07
N MET A 213 -12.61 -27.70 2.33
CA MET A 213 -12.97 -26.66 1.34
C MET A 213 -11.94 -26.55 0.20
N GLY A 214 -10.74 -27.11 0.37
CA GLY A 214 -9.63 -27.05 -0.59
C GLY A 214 -9.58 -28.19 -1.62
N ARG A 215 -10.43 -29.22 -1.55
CA ARG A 215 -10.45 -30.36 -2.50
C ARG A 215 -11.86 -30.70 -2.99
N PRO A 216 -12.16 -30.65 -4.30
CA PRO A 216 -13.10 -31.60 -4.89
C PRO A 216 -12.34 -32.93 -5.08
N GLY A 217 -12.37 -33.79 -4.06
CA GLY A 217 -11.94 -35.20 -4.09
C GLY A 217 -10.43 -35.47 -3.91
N PHE A 218 -9.98 -35.79 -2.69
CA PHE A 218 -8.85 -36.72 -2.47
C PHE A 218 -8.69 -37.14 -1.00
N ASP A 219 -8.41 -38.44 -0.79
CA ASP A 219 -8.45 -39.24 0.44
C ASP A 219 -7.22 -39.07 1.36
N LEU A 220 -7.35 -39.51 2.62
CA LEU A 220 -6.40 -39.28 3.73
C LEU A 220 -5.35 -40.40 3.93
N ASP A 221 -5.45 -41.50 3.18
CA ASP A 221 -4.65 -42.71 3.41
C ASP A 221 -3.23 -42.68 2.83
N GLU A 222 -2.83 -41.64 2.09
CA GLU A 222 -1.46 -41.49 1.56
C GLU A 222 -0.46 -40.89 2.58
N LEU A 223 -0.87 -40.60 3.82
CA LEU A 223 0.03 -40.03 4.83
C LEU A 223 0.72 -41.10 5.68
N GLY A 224 1.49 -41.95 4.99
CA GLY A 224 2.58 -42.72 5.57
C GLY A 224 3.78 -41.81 5.89
N ALA A 225 3.80 -41.30 7.13
CA ALA A 225 4.97 -40.72 7.81
C ALA A 225 5.61 -39.47 7.16
N PHE A 226 5.11 -38.29 7.53
CA PHE A 226 5.91 -37.06 7.75
C PHE A 226 6.99 -36.63 6.71
N ALA A 227 6.87 -36.99 5.43
CA ALA A 227 7.92 -36.74 4.44
C ALA A 227 7.71 -35.42 3.67
N GLY A 228 7.59 -34.33 4.42
CA GLY A 228 7.86 -32.99 3.94
C GLY A 228 6.70 -32.28 3.24
N TRP A 229 6.73 -30.95 3.31
CA TRP A 229 5.93 -30.05 2.47
C TRP A 229 4.42 -30.04 2.82
N VAL A 230 3.88 -29.36 3.85
CA VAL A 230 4.12 -28.00 4.39
C VAL A 230 4.35 -26.90 3.34
N TYR A 231 4.38 -27.24 2.06
CA TYR A 231 4.41 -26.24 0.99
C TYR A 231 3.03 -26.14 0.36
N VAL A 232 2.60 -24.89 0.26
CA VAL A 232 1.40 -24.39 -0.41
C VAL A 232 0.16 -24.39 0.50
N ILE A 233 0.15 -23.50 1.49
CA ILE A 233 -0.67 -22.26 1.56
C ILE A 233 -0.28 -21.45 2.80
#